data_AF-A0A661DGB5-F1
#
_entry.id   AF-A0A661DGB5-F1
#
_cell.length_a   1.000
_cell.length_b   1.000
_cell.length_c   1.000
_cell.angle_alpha   90.00
_cell.angle_beta   90.00
_cell.angle_gamma   90.00
#
_symmetry.space_group_name_H-M   'P 1'
#
loop_
_entity.id
_entity.type
_entity.pdbx_description
1 polymer ?
#
loop_
_entity_poly.entity_id
_entity_poly.type
_entity_poly.pdbx_seq_one_letter_code
_entity_poly.pdbx_strand_id
1 'polypeptide(L)' 'MILDKQIISVETVNHIGEFKLELEFNDKTCQVVDFYPFLSRSLNPLIRKYLSPEEFV' A
#
# COMPACT_ATOMS: atom_id res chain seq x y z
N MET A 1 -5.78 -26.76 15.84
CA MET A 1 -5.31 -26.57 14.44
C MET A 1 -6.10 -25.41 13.88
N ILE A 2 -5.53 -24.20 13.89
CA ILE A 2 -6.04 -23.14 13.01
C ILE A 2 -5.69 -23.69 11.62
N LEU A 3 -6.72 -24.07 10.85
CA LEU A 3 -6.56 -24.40 9.44
C LEU A 3 -5.73 -23.27 8.83
N ASP A 4 -4.69 -23.59 8.07
CA ASP A 4 -3.79 -22.67 7.37
C ASP A 4 -4.63 -21.83 6.39
N LYS A 5 -5.41 -20.90 6.95
CA LYS A 5 -6.47 -20.16 6.29
C LYS A 5 -5.75 -19.09 5.50
N GLN A 6 -5.24 -19.51 4.35
CA GLN A 6 -4.58 -18.77 3.29
C GLN A 6 -4.02 -17.44 3.76
N ILE A 7 -2.74 -17.46 4.13
CA ILE A 7 -1.98 -16.22 4.28
C ILE A 7 -2.03 -15.50 2.93
N ILE A 8 -2.76 -14.39 2.90
CA ILE A 8 -2.79 -13.49 1.74
C ILE A 8 -1.53 -12.64 1.84
N SER A 9 -0.62 -12.83 0.89
CA SER A 9 0.65 -12.12 0.81
C SER A 9 0.64 -11.23 -0.41
N VAL A 10 1.23 -10.04 -0.29
CA VAL A 10 1.48 -9.16 -1.44
C VAL A 10 2.61 -9.77 -2.26
N GLU A 11 2.36 -10.08 -3.52
CA GLU A 11 3.37 -10.58 -4.45
C GLU A 11 3.99 -9.44 -5.25
N THR A 12 3.17 -8.51 -5.74
CA THR A 12 3.62 -7.40 -6.59
C THR A 12 3.00 -6.08 -6.13
N VAL A 13 3.76 -4.99 -6.29
CA VAL A 13 3.31 -3.63 -6.04
C VAL A 13 3.59 -2.79 -7.28
N ASN A 14 2.55 -2.23 -7.88
CA ASN A 14 2.64 -1.31 -9.00
C ASN A 14 2.28 0.10 -8.56
N HIS A 15 3.12 1.08 -8.89
CA HIS A 15 2.82 2.49 -8.67
C HIS A 15 1.98 3.01 -9.84
N ILE A 16 0.70 3.30 -9.60
CA ILE A 16 -0.26 3.69 -10.64
C ILE A 16 -0.72 5.16 -10.52
N GLY A 17 -0.12 5.93 -9.62
CA GLY A 17 -0.36 7.36 -9.44
C GLY A 17 0.49 7.93 -8.31
N GLU A 18 0.38 9.25 -8.04
CA GLU A 18 1.25 9.96 -7.09
C GLU A 18 1.32 9.33 -5.70
N PHE A 19 0.18 8.82 -5.20
CA PHE A 19 0.10 8.13 -3.90
C PHE A 19 -0.74 6.84 -3.97
N LYS A 20 -0.84 6.26 -5.17
CA LYS A 20 -1.69 5.09 -5.42
C LYS A 20 -0.84 3.88 -5.77
N LEU A 21 -1.01 2.83 -4.99
CA LEU A 21 -0.38 1.54 -5.21
C LEU A 21 -1.45 0.53 -5.57
N GLU A 22 -1.20 -0.22 -6.64
CA GLU A 22 -1.91 -1.45 -6.93
C GLU A 22 -1.11 -2.60 -6.33
N LEU A 23 -1.74 -3.32 -5.40
CA LEU A 23 -1.20 -4.49 -4.74
C LEU A 23 -1.79 -5.72 -5.42
N GLU A 24 -0.93 -6.57 -5.95
CA GLU A 24 -1.31 -7.90 -6.43
C GLU A 24 -0.96 -8.92 -5.35
N PHE A 25 -1.96 -9.72 -4.97
CA PHE A 25 -1.83 -10.74 -3.95
C PHE A 25 -1.68 -12.13 -4.56
N ASN A 26 -1.15 -13.06 -3.77
CA ASN A 26 -0.94 -14.47 -4.15
C ASN A 26 -2.22 -15.25 -4.51
N ASP A 27 -3.40 -14.70 -4.20
CA ASP A 27 -4.70 -15.24 -4.61
C ASP A 27 -5.21 -14.69 -5.95
N LYS A 28 -4.37 -13.91 -6.66
CA LYS A 28 -4.68 -13.16 -7.89
C LYS A 28 -5.65 -12.00 -7.70
N THR A 29 -5.93 -11.61 -6.46
CA THR A 29 -6.66 -10.38 -6.19
C THR A 29 -5.75 -9.19 -6.43
N CYS A 30 -6.27 -8.16 -7.11
CA CYS A 30 -5.62 -6.86 -7.22
C CYS A 30 -6.40 -5.84 -6.41
N GLN A 31 -5.70 -5.04 -5.61
CA GLN A 31 -6.29 -3.96 -4.83
C GLN A 31 -5.55 -2.65 -5.05
N VAL A 32 -6.30 -1.65 -5.49
CA VAL A 32 -5.80 -0.28 -5.57
C VAL A 32 -6.02 0.41 -4.24
N VAL A 33 -4.94 0.87 -3.62
CA VAL A 33 -4.94 1.61 -2.36
C VAL A 33 -4.42 3.01 -2.60
N ASP A 34 -5.24 4.00 -2.25
CA ASP A 34 -4.85 5.41 -2.23
C ASP A 34 -4.31 5.76 -0.84
N PHE A 35 -2.99 5.99 -0.76
CA PHE A 35 -2.31 6.34 0.47
C PHE A 35 -2.40 7.83 0.78
N TYR A 36 -2.81 8.70 -0.16
CA TYR A 36 -2.87 10.13 0.08
C TYR A 36 -3.71 10.53 1.31
N PRO A 37 -4.93 10.00 1.52
CA PRO A 37 -5.72 10.35 2.70
C PRO A 37 -5.05 9.94 4.01
N PHE A 38 -4.32 8.82 4.01
CA PHE A 38 -3.60 8.31 5.17
C PHE A 38 -2.36 9.17 5.48
N LEU A 39 -1.56 9.48 4.46
CA LEU A 39 -0.37 10.31 4.58
C LEU A 39 -0.73 11.75 4.98
N SER A 40 -1.77 12.32 4.38
CA SER A 40 -2.25 13.69 4.66
C SER A 40 -2.78 13.86 6.08
N ARG A 41 -3.51 12.85 6.59
CA ARG A 41 -4.09 12.84 7.95
C ARG A 41 -3.11 12.36 9.03
N SER A 42 -1.94 11.84 8.66
CA SER A 42 -0.97 11.34 9.62
C SER A 42 -0.39 12.48 10.46
N LEU A 43 -0.44 12.32 11.79
CA LEU A 43 0.16 13.25 12.75
C LEU A 43 1.67 13.05 12.90
N ASN A 44 2.18 11.89 12.48
CA ASN A 44 3.60 11.58 12.56
C ASN A 44 4.36 12.27 11.39
N PRO A 45 5.30 13.18 11.67
CA PRO A 45 6.09 13.85 10.63
C PRO A 45 6.86 12.89 9.73
N LEU A 46 7.31 11.75 10.28
CA LEU A 46 8.03 10.72 9.52
C LEU A 46 7.15 10.03 8.48
N ILE A 47 5.83 9.96 8.72
CA ILE A 47 4.86 9.43 7.76
C ILE A 47 4.49 10.51 6.74
N ARG A 48 4.35 11.77 7.18
CA ARG A 48 4.08 12.89 6.28
C ARG A 48 5.20 13.16 5.27
N LYS A 49 6.44 12.74 5.53
CA LYS A 49 7.54 12.87 4.55
C LYS A 49 7.19 12.20 3.21
N TYR A 50 6.41 11.12 3.26
CA TYR A 50 5.96 10.37 2.09
C TYR A 50 4.85 11.10 1.31
N LEU A 51 4.37 12.28 1.75
CA LEU A 51 3.59 13.20 0.90
C LEU A 51 4.46 13.86 -0.17
N SER A 52 5.78 13.78 -0.06
CA SER A 52 6.69 14.15 -1.15
C SER A 52 6.78 12.96 -2.12
N PRO A 53 6.43 13.13 -3.42
CA PRO A 53 6.51 12.06 -4.40
C PRO A 53 7.91 11.43 -4.47
N GLU A 54 8.96 12.24 -4.28
CA GLU A 54 10.37 11.80 -4.26
C GLU A 54 10.67 10.79 -3.14
N GLU A 55 9.93 10.87 -2.01
CA GLU A 55 10.08 9.95 -0.88
C GLU A 55 9.14 8.74 -1.00
N PHE A 56 8.18 8.76 -1.93
CA PHE A 56 7.16 7.73 -2.16
C PHE A 56 7.45 6.87 -3.43
N VAL A 57 8.68 6.95 -3.96
CA VAL A 57 9.16 6.14 -5.10
C VAL A 57 9.65 4.77 -4.64
#